data_AF-A0A8T3SJF8-F1
#
_entry.id   AF-A0A8T3SJF8-F1
#
_cell.length_a   1.000
_cell.length_b   1.000
_cell.length_c   1.000
_cell.angle_alpha   90.00
_cell.angle_beta   90.00
_cell.angle_gamma   90.00
#
_symmetry.space_group_name_H-M   'P 1'
#
loop_
_entity.id
_entity.type
_entity.pdbx_description
1 polymer ?
#
loop_
_entity_poly.entity_id
_entity_poly.type
_entity_poly.pdbx_seq_one_letter_code
_entity_poly.pdbx_strand_id
1 'polypeptide(L)'
;MTPDHPLLDPSPPGMPEVDLSPPQIARAGDPFAGLRLVHFLARVKRNATHQLRDVVASLNAAYLDWYFPEKVVLAELVQLQANWSIAYHGEDRIVLDRNERGHTLLIVDSTKMTPFLIAQANRLRDECDEELRRFALGDGITTDN
;
A
#
# COMPACT_ATOMS: atom_id res chain seq x y z
N MET A 1 24.52 13.17 6.78
CA MET A 1 25.05 14.12 5.78
C MET A 1 23.87 14.59 4.97
N THR A 2 23.49 15.86 5.11
CA THR A 2 22.48 16.47 4.25
C THR A 2 23.05 16.56 2.83
N PRO A 3 22.37 16.09 1.79
CA PRO A 3 22.86 16.22 0.42
C PRO A 3 23.07 17.70 0.09
N ASP A 4 24.23 18.01 -0.50
CA ASP A 4 24.59 19.36 -0.93
C ASP A 4 23.80 19.66 -2.21
N HIS A 5 22.76 20.50 -2.09
CA HIS A 5 21.91 20.89 -3.21
C HIS A 5 22.41 22.24 -3.75
N PRO A 6 23.08 22.27 -4.92
CA PRO A 6 23.82 23.45 -5.40
C PRO A 6 22.95 24.66 -5.77
N LEU A 7 21.62 24.53 -5.66
CA LEU A 7 20.64 25.54 -6.04
C LEU A 7 19.83 26.11 -4.87
N LEU A 8 19.94 25.55 -3.65
CA LEU A 8 19.02 25.86 -2.56
C LEU A 8 19.74 26.47 -1.36
N ASP A 9 19.32 27.67 -0.97
CA ASP A 9 19.61 28.23 0.35
C ASP A 9 18.77 27.52 1.44
N PRO A 10 19.15 27.63 2.73
CA PRO A 10 18.35 27.11 3.83
C PRO A 10 16.94 27.72 3.87
N SER A 11 15.95 26.92 4.31
CA SER A 11 14.57 27.39 4.44
C SER A 11 14.47 28.59 5.41
N PRO A 12 13.72 29.66 5.08
CA PRO A 12 13.57 30.82 5.95
C PRO A 12 12.95 30.47 7.31
N PRO A 13 13.37 31.12 8.41
CA PRO A 13 12.76 30.91 9.72
C PRO A 13 11.25 31.23 9.71
N GLY A 14 10.44 30.34 10.30
CA GLY A 14 8.99 30.49 10.36
C GLY A 14 8.24 30.07 9.10
N MET A 15 8.95 29.59 8.06
CA MET A 15 8.32 28.97 6.91
C MET A 15 7.63 27.66 7.34
N PRO A 16 6.35 27.44 6.99
CA PRO A 16 5.67 26.19 7.32
C PRO A 16 6.30 25.00 6.59
N GLU A 17 6.31 23.84 7.24
CA GLU A 17 6.65 22.59 6.58
C GLU A 17 5.61 22.27 5.50
N VAL A 18 6.09 21.84 4.33
CA VAL A 18 5.24 21.49 3.18
C VAL A 18 5.03 19.98 3.11
N ASP A 19 4.96 19.30 4.26
CA ASP A 19 4.63 17.86 4.33
C ASP A 19 3.11 17.64 4.13
N LEU A 20 2.60 18.20 3.03
CA LEU A 20 1.22 18.11 2.59
C LEU A 20 1.24 17.61 1.15
N SER A 21 0.69 16.42 0.94
CA SER A 21 0.49 15.88 -0.40
C SER A 21 -0.95 16.13 -0.88
N PRO A 22 -1.16 16.45 -2.17
CA PRO A 22 -2.52 16.49 -2.71
C PRO A 22 -3.17 15.11 -2.63
N PRO A 23 -4.51 15.01 -2.48
CA PRO A 23 -5.20 13.73 -2.46
C PRO A 23 -4.91 12.90 -3.72
N GLN A 24 -4.47 11.65 -3.52
CA GLN A 24 -4.18 10.70 -4.61
C GLN A 24 -5.24 9.61 -4.68
N ILE A 25 -5.61 9.19 -5.89
CA ILE A 25 -6.54 8.07 -6.09
C ILE A 25 -5.72 6.82 -6.37
N ALA A 26 -5.83 5.82 -5.50
CA ALA A 26 -5.16 4.54 -5.66
C ALA A 26 -5.55 3.87 -6.97
N ARG A 27 -4.54 3.30 -7.66
CA ARG A 27 -4.71 2.47 -8.85
C ARG A 27 -4.21 1.06 -8.56
N ALA A 28 -4.79 0.07 -9.24
CA ALA A 28 -4.29 -1.30 -9.14
C ALA A 28 -2.88 -1.38 -9.75
N GLY A 29 -1.96 -2.06 -9.09
CA GLY A 29 -0.56 -2.19 -9.49
C GLY A 29 0.31 -0.96 -9.16
N ASP A 30 -0.24 0.09 -8.55
CA ASP A 30 0.54 1.22 -8.06
C ASP A 30 1.32 0.82 -6.79
N PRO A 31 2.66 0.82 -6.80
CA PRO A 31 3.45 0.38 -5.66
C PRO A 31 3.26 1.26 -4.42
N PHE A 32 2.94 2.56 -4.59
CA PHE A 32 2.70 3.48 -3.48
C PHE A 32 1.38 3.17 -2.76
N ALA A 33 0.35 2.77 -3.52
CA ALA A 33 -0.91 2.31 -2.98
C ALA A 33 -0.76 0.94 -2.30
N GLY A 34 -0.09 0.00 -2.98
CA GLY A 34 0.18 -1.34 -2.47
C GLY A 34 0.96 -1.31 -1.15
N LEU A 35 1.99 -0.48 -1.04
CA LEU A 35 2.80 -0.35 0.17
C LEU A 35 1.97 0.10 1.38
N ARG A 36 1.11 1.12 1.20
CA ARG A 36 0.19 1.61 2.25
C ARG A 36 -0.79 0.53 2.66
N LEU A 37 -1.36 -0.21 1.70
CA LEU A 37 -2.26 -1.32 1.99
C LEU A 37 -1.56 -2.41 2.80
N VAL A 38 -0.39 -2.89 2.38
CA VAL A 38 0.36 -3.93 3.12
C VAL A 38 0.72 -3.46 4.53
N HIS A 39 1.17 -2.21 4.67
CA HIS A 39 1.47 -1.61 5.95
C HIS A 39 0.22 -1.51 6.85
N PHE A 40 -0.95 -1.25 6.29
CA PHE A 40 -2.23 -1.29 6.99
C PHE A 40 -2.61 -2.70 7.42
N LEU A 41 -2.55 -3.68 6.51
CA LEU A 41 -2.89 -5.08 6.77
C LEU A 41 -2.00 -5.72 7.85
N ALA A 42 -0.75 -5.29 7.98
CA ALA A 42 0.13 -5.72 9.07
C ALA A 42 -0.43 -5.43 10.47
N ARG A 43 -1.34 -4.46 10.60
CA ARG A 43 -1.98 -4.02 11.85
C ARG A 43 -3.44 -4.47 11.96
N VAL A 44 -4.03 -5.04 10.90
CA VAL A 44 -5.40 -5.55 10.94
C VAL A 44 -5.47 -6.75 11.88
N LYS A 45 -6.54 -6.79 12.69
CA LYS A 45 -6.78 -7.88 13.63
C LYS A 45 -6.87 -9.22 12.90
N ARG A 46 -5.99 -10.16 13.21
CA ARG A 46 -5.95 -11.50 12.61
C ARG A 46 -6.97 -12.44 13.25
N ASN A 47 -7.25 -13.56 12.58
CA ASN A 47 -8.22 -14.58 12.99
C ASN A 47 -9.63 -14.02 13.22
N ALA A 48 -9.98 -12.95 12.49
CA ALA A 48 -11.30 -12.35 12.49
C ALA A 48 -11.69 -12.05 11.05
N THR A 49 -12.94 -12.37 10.69
CA THR A 49 -13.51 -12.01 9.39
C THR A 49 -13.96 -10.55 9.43
N HIS A 50 -13.39 -9.74 8.54
CA HIS A 50 -13.75 -8.33 8.36
C HIS A 50 -14.56 -8.14 7.10
N GLN A 51 -15.52 -7.22 7.12
CA GLN A 51 -16.17 -6.76 5.89
C GLN A 51 -15.21 -5.87 5.12
N LEU A 52 -15.05 -6.10 3.81
CA LEU A 52 -14.07 -5.38 3.00
C LEU A 52 -14.35 -3.87 3.01
N ARG A 53 -15.62 -3.46 2.96
CA ARG A 53 -16.01 -2.05 3.09
C ARG A 53 -15.51 -1.38 4.38
N ASP A 54 -15.46 -2.11 5.49
CA ASP A 54 -15.03 -1.58 6.79
C ASP A 54 -13.48 -1.49 6.83
N VAL A 55 -12.81 -2.45 6.19
CA VAL A 55 -11.35 -2.40 5.94
C VAL A 55 -11.00 -1.19 5.08
N VAL A 56 -11.75 -0.95 3.99
CA VAL A 56 -11.56 0.21 3.09
C VAL A 56 -11.82 1.53 3.81
N ALA A 57 -12.89 1.63 4.60
CA ALA A 57 -13.17 2.83 5.39
C ALA A 57 -12.04 3.13 6.38
N SER A 58 -11.54 2.11 7.07
CA SER A 58 -10.43 2.23 8.02
C SER A 58 -9.11 2.59 7.33
N LEU A 59 -8.85 2.06 6.13
CA LEU A 59 -7.68 2.38 5.33
C LEU A 59 -7.69 3.85 4.89
N ASN A 60 -8.82 4.33 4.36
CA ASN A 60 -8.98 5.73 3.96
C ASN A 60 -8.88 6.69 5.15
N ALA A 61 -9.37 6.28 6.33
CA ALA A 61 -9.20 7.06 7.55
C ALA A 61 -7.74 7.11 8.05
N ALA A 62 -6.93 6.09 7.72
CA ALA A 62 -5.52 6.02 8.10
C ALA A 62 -4.59 6.82 7.16
N TYR A 63 -5.03 7.12 5.94
CA TYR A 63 -4.25 7.79 4.89
C TYR A 63 -5.08 8.88 4.23
N LEU A 64 -5.17 10.06 4.85
CA LEU A 64 -6.06 11.14 4.42
C LEU A 64 -5.61 11.82 3.11
N ASP A 65 -4.34 11.65 2.74
CA ASP A 65 -3.75 12.04 1.46
C ASP A 65 -4.10 11.05 0.33
N TRP A 66 -4.84 9.98 0.61
CA TRP A 66 -5.22 8.95 -0.36
C TRP A 66 -6.70 8.61 -0.32
N TYR A 67 -7.21 8.21 -1.49
CA TYR A 67 -8.48 7.53 -1.63
C TYR A 67 -8.26 6.15 -2.25
N PHE A 68 -8.72 5.12 -1.55
CA PHE A 68 -8.64 3.73 -1.94
C PHE A 68 -10.04 3.21 -2.34
N PRO A 69 -10.34 3.10 -3.64
CA PRO A 69 -11.57 2.46 -4.09
C PRO A 69 -11.61 0.98 -3.69
N GLU A 70 -12.77 0.47 -3.29
CA GLU A 70 -12.91 -0.94 -2.87
C GLU A 70 -12.41 -1.93 -3.93
N LYS A 71 -12.66 -1.67 -5.22
CA LYS A 71 -12.17 -2.51 -6.33
C LYS A 71 -10.64 -2.61 -6.41
N VAL A 72 -9.93 -1.53 -6.03
CA VAL A 72 -8.47 -1.49 -6.04
C VAL A 72 -7.94 -2.26 -4.84
N VAL A 73 -8.53 -2.04 -3.66
CA VAL A 73 -8.18 -2.81 -2.45
C VAL A 73 -8.40 -4.31 -2.66
N LEU A 74 -9.51 -4.69 -3.30
CA LEU A 74 -9.77 -6.09 -3.65
C LEU A 74 -8.70 -6.66 -4.59
N ALA A 75 -8.33 -5.93 -5.65
CA ALA A 75 -7.32 -6.38 -6.61
C ALA A 75 -5.96 -6.60 -5.94
N GLU A 76 -5.53 -5.66 -5.09
CA GLU A 76 -4.29 -5.79 -4.34
C GLU A 76 -4.33 -6.94 -3.33
N LEU A 77 -5.47 -7.18 -2.68
CA LEU A 77 -5.63 -8.32 -1.78
C LEU A 77 -5.57 -9.66 -2.54
N VAL A 78 -6.12 -9.74 -3.75
CA VAL A 78 -6.01 -10.92 -4.63
C VAL A 78 -4.54 -11.15 -5.00
N GLN A 79 -3.80 -10.10 -5.35
CA GLN A 79 -2.38 -10.22 -5.65
C GLN A 79 -1.59 -10.68 -4.42
N LEU A 80 -1.90 -10.14 -3.24
CA LEU A 80 -1.25 -10.54 -1.98
C LEU A 80 -1.54 -12.00 -1.63
N GLN A 81 -2.79 -12.46 -1.83
CA GLN A 81 -3.18 -13.87 -1.69
C GLN A 81 -2.38 -14.76 -2.66
N ALA A 82 -2.25 -14.36 -3.93
CA ALA A 82 -1.46 -15.10 -4.91
C ALA A 82 0.02 -15.21 -4.50
N ASN A 83 0.61 -14.10 -4.04
CA ASN A 83 1.99 -14.07 -3.57
C ASN A 83 2.21 -15.00 -2.37
N TRP A 84 1.23 -15.09 -1.46
CA TRP A 84 1.26 -16.04 -0.36
C TRP A 84 1.28 -17.49 -0.85
N SER A 85 0.37 -17.83 -1.78
CA SER A 85 0.25 -19.19 -2.33
C SER A 85 1.51 -19.64 -3.07
N ILE A 86 2.20 -18.71 -3.75
CA ILE A 86 3.50 -18.95 -4.39
C ILE A 86 4.58 -19.20 -3.32
N ALA A 87 4.60 -18.43 -2.24
CA ALA A 87 5.65 -18.52 -1.22
C ALA A 87 5.54 -19.78 -0.33
N TYR A 88 4.32 -20.28 -0.08
CA TYR A 88 4.09 -21.30 0.95
C TYR A 88 3.26 -22.51 0.52
N HIS A 89 2.89 -22.64 -0.76
CA HIS A 89 2.32 -23.85 -1.39
C HIS A 89 1.43 -24.73 -0.49
N GLY A 90 0.27 -24.23 -0.04
CA GLY A 90 -0.77 -25.11 0.53
C GLY A 90 -1.56 -24.65 1.75
N GLU A 91 -1.40 -23.41 2.23
CA GLU A 91 -2.26 -22.89 3.31
C GLU A 91 -2.96 -21.60 2.87
N ASP A 92 -4.29 -21.58 2.81
CA ASP A 92 -5.04 -20.34 2.58
C ASP A 92 -5.03 -19.50 3.87
N ARG A 93 -4.10 -18.54 3.96
CA ARG A 93 -3.97 -17.63 5.12
C ARG A 93 -4.46 -16.22 4.86
N ILE A 94 -4.64 -15.84 3.60
CA ILE A 94 -5.33 -14.62 3.19
C ILE A 94 -6.55 -15.09 2.43
N VAL A 95 -7.71 -15.01 3.07
CA VAL A 95 -8.97 -15.55 2.55
C VAL A 95 -9.85 -14.39 2.15
N LEU A 96 -10.19 -14.34 0.86
CA LEU A 96 -11.19 -13.46 0.31
C LEU A 96 -12.43 -14.27 -0.01
N ASP A 97 -13.57 -13.85 0.53
CA ASP A 97 -14.86 -14.50 0.31
C ASP A 97 -15.96 -13.45 0.11
N ARG A 98 -17.21 -13.88 -0.05
CA ARG A 98 -18.39 -13.03 -0.16
C ARG A 98 -19.50 -13.49 0.77
N ASN A 99 -20.24 -12.53 1.31
CA ASN A 99 -21.52 -12.76 1.96
C ASN A 99 -22.57 -11.78 1.41
N GLU A 100 -23.75 -11.76 2.02
CA GLU A 100 -24.87 -10.89 1.63
C GLU A 100 -24.53 -9.39 1.65
N ARG A 101 -23.51 -8.99 2.42
CA ARG A 101 -23.08 -7.59 2.58
C ARG A 101 -21.89 -7.21 1.69
N GLY A 102 -21.40 -8.14 0.87
CA GLY A 102 -20.29 -7.92 -0.06
C GLY A 102 -19.08 -8.79 0.25
N HIS A 103 -17.89 -8.30 -0.13
CA HIS A 103 -16.64 -9.00 0.08
C HIS A 103 -16.20 -9.03 1.54
N THR A 104 -15.52 -10.11 1.94
CA THR A 104 -14.89 -10.24 3.25
C THR A 104 -13.42 -10.59 3.14
N LEU A 105 -12.68 -10.23 4.19
CA LEU A 105 -11.26 -10.52 4.35
C LEU A 105 -11.04 -11.23 5.69
N LEU A 106 -10.39 -12.38 5.65
CA LEU A 106 -9.83 -13.05 6.82
C LEU A 106 -8.33 -13.23 6.61
N ILE A 107 -7.53 -12.71 7.55
CA ILE A 107 -6.11 -13.02 7.66
C ILE A 107 -5.92 -14.00 8.81
N VAL A 108 -5.57 -15.23 8.48
CA VAL A 108 -5.31 -16.29 9.44
C VAL A 108 -3.89 -16.11 10.00
N ASP A 109 -3.78 -16.11 11.33
CA ASP A 109 -2.50 -15.91 11.98
C ASP A 109 -1.56 -17.11 11.79
N SER A 110 -0.27 -16.81 11.67
CA SER A 110 0.78 -17.78 11.45
C SER A 110 2.12 -17.16 11.78
N THR A 111 3.07 -17.96 12.23
CA THR A 111 4.46 -17.55 12.43
C THR A 111 5.11 -17.03 11.14
N LYS A 112 4.57 -17.39 9.97
CA LYS A 112 5.03 -16.95 8.64
C LYS A 112 4.36 -15.65 8.16
N MET A 113 3.21 -15.27 8.70
CA MET A 113 2.41 -14.14 8.21
C MET A 113 3.13 -12.80 8.39
N THR A 114 3.69 -12.55 9.57
CA THR A 114 4.43 -11.29 9.82
C THR A 114 5.67 -11.18 8.92
N PRO A 115 6.58 -12.18 8.86
CA PRO A 115 7.71 -12.14 7.93
C PRO A 115 7.30 -11.96 6.47
N PHE A 116 6.21 -12.60 6.04
CA PHE A 116 5.67 -12.44 4.70
C PHE A 116 5.26 -10.99 4.40
N LEU A 117 4.45 -10.37 5.26
CA LEU A 117 4.01 -8.98 5.05
C LEU A 117 5.19 -7.99 5.08
N ILE A 118 6.20 -8.23 5.91
CA ILE A 118 7.44 -7.44 5.91
C ILE A 118 8.17 -7.58 4.56
N ALA A 119 8.30 -8.81 4.05
CA ALA A 119 8.93 -9.04 2.74
C ALA A 119 8.17 -8.37 1.59
N GLN A 120 6.83 -8.43 1.62
CA GLN A 120 6.00 -7.72 0.64
C GLN A 120 6.15 -6.21 0.73
N ALA A 121 6.17 -5.64 1.94
CA ALA A 121 6.38 -4.21 2.15
C ALA A 121 7.77 -3.75 1.66
N ASN A 122 8.82 -4.54 1.92
CA ASN A 122 10.16 -4.22 1.43
C ASN A 122 10.21 -4.24 -0.11
N ARG A 123 9.64 -5.26 -0.76
CA ARG A 123 9.55 -5.31 -2.23
C ARG A 123 8.84 -4.09 -2.81
N LEU A 124 7.69 -3.74 -2.23
CA LEU A 124 6.91 -2.58 -2.69
C LEU A 124 7.64 -1.25 -2.44
N ARG A 125 8.41 -1.14 -1.35
CA ARG A 125 9.28 0.03 -1.13
C ARG A 125 10.35 0.13 -2.21
N ASP A 126 11.00 -0.97 -2.56
CA ASP A 126 12.01 -0.97 -3.62
C ASP A 126 11.41 -0.56 -4.98
N GLU A 127 10.16 -0.96 -5.26
CA GLU A 127 9.39 -0.51 -6.43
C GLU A 127 9.01 0.98 -6.36
N CYS A 128 8.61 1.49 -5.18
CA CYS A 128 8.38 2.93 -4.99
C CYS A 128 9.65 3.74 -5.26
N ASP A 129 10.80 3.30 -4.74
CA ASP A 129 12.09 3.97 -4.90
C ASP A 129 12.52 4.02 -6.38
N GLU A 130 12.24 2.94 -7.14
CA GLU A 130 12.47 2.90 -8.58
C GLU A 130 11.53 3.86 -9.34
N GLU A 131 10.24 3.89 -9.02
CA GLU A 131 9.29 4.83 -9.65
C GLU A 131 9.63 6.30 -9.34
N LEU A 132 10.02 6.62 -8.10
CA LEU A 132 10.50 7.95 -7.74
C LEU A 132 11.76 8.34 -8.53
N ARG A 133 12.69 7.39 -8.71
CA ARG A 133 13.91 7.61 -9.49
C ARG A 133 13.58 7.88 -10.96
N ARG A 134 12.71 7.08 -11.58
CA ARG A 134 12.25 7.28 -12.97
C ARG A 134 11.57 8.63 -13.15
N PHE A 135 10.70 9.02 -12.20
CA PHE A 135 10.06 10.31 -12.20
C PHE A 135 11.07 11.45 -12.12
N ALA A 136 12.05 11.37 -11.21
CA ALA A 136 13.08 12.39 -11.04
C ALA A 136 13.99 12.56 -12.27
N LEU A 137 14.21 11.48 -13.03
CA LEU A 137 15.01 11.52 -14.27
C LEU A 137 14.21 12.05 -15.48
N GLY A 138 12.91 12.27 -15.34
CA GLY A 138 12.03 12.71 -16.43
C GLY A 138 11.53 11.58 -17.34
N ASP A 139 11.93 10.33 -17.08
CA ASP A 139 11.44 9.14 -17.78
C ASP A 139 10.01 8.77 -17.36
N GLY A 140 9.56 9.26 -16.21
CA GLY A 140 8.27 8.94 -15.58
C GLY A 140 7.03 9.60 -16.19
N ILE A 141 7.06 10.04 -17.45
CA ILE A 141 5.86 10.47 -18.18
C ILE A 141 5.61 9.50 -19.34
N THR A 142 4.95 8.39 -19.04
CA THR A 142 4.16 7.71 -20.08
C THR A 142 2.87 8.49 -20.24
N THR A 143 2.76 9.13 -21.40
CA THR A 143 1.53 9.71 -21.95
C THR A 143 0.39 8.69 -21.93
N ASP A 144 -0.70 9.00 -21.24
CA ASP A 144 -2.03 8.55 -21.65
C ASP A 144 -2.98 9.75 -21.54
N ASN A 145 -3.42 10.20 -22.72
CA ASN A 145 -4.64 10.99 -22.93
C ASN A 145 -5.85 10.05 -22.86
#